data_AF-A0A7C7CZ69-F1
#
_entry.id   AF-A0A7C7CZ69-F1
#
_cell.length_a   1.000
_cell.length_b   1.000
_cell.length_c   1.000
_cell.angle_alpha   90.00
_cell.angle_beta   90.00
_cell.angle_gamma   90.00
#
_symmetry.space_group_name_H-M   'P 1'
#
loop_
_entity.id
_entity.type
_entity.pdbx_description
1 polymer ?
#
loop_
_entity_poly.entity_id
_entity_poly.type
_entity_poly.pdbx_seq_one_letter_code
_entity_poly.pdbx_strand_id
1 'polypeptide(L)'
;RNYGKSAALAEGFKLAKGEYLITMDADLQDDPAEIPNLMKKLEEGFDLVSGWKKERKDPISKRFPSKIFNYVTRIMTGVKIHDFNCGLKIYRKAVIKTLDLYGGRHRYIPALAGHNKFRISEIQVNHRPRIHGVTKYGGSRLFHGFFDLISIIFMNRYTQQPLHLFGFFGLFCGLASLTVEFYVIGRKIFSGHSFYEHLALMLFGAMLFILGLWFFSIGLIAEMITRGAQEKESRVKQII
;
A
#
# COMPACT_ATOMS: atom_id res chain seq x y z
N ARG A 1 2.37 -24.12 13.47
CA ARG A 1 3.39 -23.25 12.81
C ARG A 1 2.98 -21.79 13.00
N ASN A 2 3.93 -20.84 13.06
CA ASN A 2 3.64 -19.40 13.18
C ASN A 2 3.62 -18.76 11.79
N TYR A 3 2.48 -18.18 11.39
CA TYR A 3 2.27 -17.56 10.07
C TYR A 3 2.12 -16.03 10.14
N GLY A 4 2.32 -15.43 11.32
CA GLY A 4 2.22 -13.99 11.54
C GLY A 4 0.78 -13.47 11.68
N LYS A 5 0.66 -12.19 12.08
CA LYS A 5 -0.60 -11.55 12.46
C LYS A 5 -1.61 -11.42 11.31
N SER A 6 -1.17 -11.08 10.09
CA SER A 6 -2.09 -10.96 8.95
C SER A 6 -2.81 -12.27 8.64
N ALA A 7 -2.07 -13.39 8.56
CA ALA A 7 -2.63 -14.69 8.25
C ALA A 7 -3.61 -15.16 9.34
N ALA A 8 -3.25 -14.94 10.62
CA ALA A 8 -4.14 -15.26 11.74
C ALA A 8 -5.44 -14.45 11.70
N LEU A 9 -5.37 -13.14 11.38
CA LEU A 9 -6.56 -12.30 11.22
C LEU A 9 -7.41 -12.72 10.02
N ALA A 10 -6.78 -13.09 8.90
CA ALA A 10 -7.48 -13.56 7.70
C ALA A 10 -8.33 -14.80 8.00
N GLU A 11 -7.75 -15.80 8.67
CA GLU A 11 -8.50 -17.01 9.08
C GLU A 11 -9.57 -16.69 10.14
N GLY A 12 -9.27 -15.80 11.08
CA GLY A 12 -10.26 -15.32 12.05
C GLY A 12 -11.49 -14.68 11.37
N PHE A 13 -11.26 -13.87 10.32
CA PHE A 13 -12.33 -13.25 9.55
C PHE A 13 -13.16 -14.24 8.74
N LYS A 14 -12.56 -15.33 8.23
CA LYS A 14 -13.29 -16.40 7.54
C LYS A 14 -14.23 -17.17 8.48
N LEU A 15 -13.80 -17.40 9.71
CA LEU A 15 -14.55 -18.19 10.70
C LEU A 15 -15.63 -17.37 11.44
N ALA A 16 -15.46 -16.06 11.50
CA ALA A 16 -16.38 -15.18 12.23
C ALA A 16 -17.74 -15.06 11.53
N LYS A 17 -18.82 -15.29 12.30
CA LYS A 17 -20.20 -15.31 11.79
C LYS A 17 -21.01 -14.05 12.09
N GLY A 18 -20.56 -13.22 13.02
CA GLY A 18 -21.25 -12.02 13.48
C GLY A 18 -21.44 -10.97 12.38
N GLU A 19 -22.48 -10.14 12.54
CA GLU A 19 -22.75 -9.00 11.64
C GLU A 19 -21.77 -7.84 11.87
N TYR A 20 -21.31 -7.71 13.11
CA TYR A 20 -20.24 -6.82 13.51
C TYR A 20 -19.07 -7.65 14.02
N LEU A 21 -17.87 -7.25 13.62
CA LEU A 21 -16.63 -7.88 14.05
C LEU A 21 -15.75 -6.86 14.74
N ILE A 22 -15.05 -7.31 15.77
CA ILE A 22 -14.08 -6.49 16.49
C ILE A 22 -12.74 -7.22 16.48
N THR A 23 -11.67 -6.47 16.20
CA THR A 23 -10.30 -6.95 16.43
C THR A 23 -9.72 -6.20 17.61
N MET A 24 -8.94 -6.89 18.44
CA MET A 24 -8.23 -6.33 19.60
C MET A 24 -6.93 -7.10 19.81
N ASP A 25 -5.86 -6.41 20.21
CA ASP A 25 -4.59 -7.07 20.51
C ASP A 25 -4.59 -7.73 21.90
N ALA A 26 -3.98 -8.91 22.01
CA ALA A 26 -3.96 -9.72 23.23
C ALA A 26 -2.91 -9.25 24.28
N ASP A 27 -2.27 -8.10 24.07
CA ASP A 27 -1.23 -7.56 24.97
C ASP A 27 -1.77 -6.63 26.06
N LEU A 28 -3.10 -6.59 26.22
CA LEU A 28 -3.85 -5.81 27.21
C LEU A 28 -3.66 -4.28 27.08
N GLN A 29 -3.11 -3.82 25.97
CA GLN A 29 -2.90 -2.40 25.74
C GLN A 29 -4.16 -1.69 25.21
N ASP A 30 -5.04 -2.43 24.54
CA ASP A 30 -6.32 -1.96 24.04
C ASP A 30 -7.38 -2.11 25.15
N ASP A 31 -8.19 -1.07 25.38
CA ASP A 31 -9.22 -1.06 26.43
C ASP A 31 -10.56 -1.61 25.89
N PRO A 32 -11.06 -2.77 26.37
CA PRO A 32 -12.33 -3.33 25.91
C PRO A 32 -13.53 -2.42 26.22
N ALA A 33 -13.41 -1.52 27.20
CA ALA A 33 -14.47 -0.56 27.54
C ALA A 33 -14.76 0.45 26.41
N GLU A 34 -13.90 0.52 25.39
CA GLU A 34 -14.08 1.39 24.22
C GLU A 34 -14.94 0.74 23.13
N ILE A 35 -15.25 -0.55 23.24
CA ILE A 35 -16.07 -1.28 22.26
C ILE A 35 -17.46 -0.64 22.05
N PRO A 36 -18.21 -0.25 23.10
CA PRO A 36 -19.48 0.46 22.93
C PRO A 36 -19.33 1.79 22.18
N ASN A 37 -18.24 2.54 22.40
CA ASN A 37 -17.97 3.80 21.69
C ASN A 37 -17.70 3.57 20.20
N LEU A 38 -16.95 2.51 19.87
CA LEU A 38 -16.73 2.07 18.49
C LEU A 38 -18.04 1.69 17.80
N MET A 39 -18.90 0.96 18.51
CA MET A 39 -20.19 0.53 17.98
C MET A 39 -21.11 1.72 17.72
N LYS A 40 -21.23 2.65 18.67
CA LYS A 40 -21.98 3.89 18.50
C LYS A 40 -21.50 4.69 17.29
N LYS A 41 -20.19 4.76 17.06
CA LYS A 41 -19.62 5.44 15.89
C LYS A 41 -19.95 4.70 14.60
N LEU A 42 -19.94 3.37 14.60
CA LEU A 42 -20.29 2.57 13.43
C LEU A 42 -21.77 2.75 13.03
N GLU A 43 -22.65 2.97 14.01
CA GLU A 43 -24.07 3.22 13.81
C GLU A 43 -24.38 4.58 13.17
N GLU A 44 -23.46 5.56 13.21
CA GLU A 44 -23.57 6.83 12.46
C GLU A 44 -23.49 6.63 10.92
N GLY A 45 -23.41 5.39 10.45
CA GLY A 45 -23.37 5.03 9.03
C GLY A 45 -21.97 4.82 8.47
N PHE A 46 -20.99 4.53 9.33
CA PHE A 46 -19.67 4.08 8.92
C PHE A 46 -19.63 2.55 8.79
N ASP A 47 -18.71 2.06 7.97
CA ASP A 47 -18.50 0.63 7.70
C ASP A 47 -17.31 0.06 8.47
N LEU A 48 -16.36 0.94 8.80
CA LEU A 48 -15.16 0.65 9.57
C LEU A 48 -14.88 1.80 10.53
N VAL A 49 -14.65 1.48 11.81
CA VAL A 49 -14.16 2.46 12.79
C VAL A 49 -12.87 1.93 13.43
N SER A 50 -11.81 2.73 13.33
CA SER A 50 -10.52 2.42 13.95
C SER A 50 -10.35 3.18 15.26
N GLY A 51 -9.74 2.56 16.27
CA GLY A 51 -9.25 3.31 17.42
C GLY A 51 -8.08 4.22 17.03
N TRP A 52 -7.97 5.36 17.69
CA TRP A 52 -6.85 6.28 17.59
C TRP A 52 -6.21 6.51 18.95
N LYS A 53 -4.95 6.09 19.05
CA LYS A 53 -4.10 6.29 20.23
C LYS A 53 -3.52 7.69 20.25
N LYS A 54 -4.32 8.68 20.66
CA LYS A 54 -3.92 10.10 20.71
C LYS A 54 -2.75 10.32 21.68
N GLU A 55 -2.89 9.78 22.89
CA GLU A 55 -1.85 9.82 23.91
C GLU A 55 -1.03 8.53 23.88
N ARG A 56 0.05 8.53 23.09
CA ARG A 56 1.03 7.44 23.17
C ARG A 56 1.97 7.71 24.34
N LYS A 57 2.18 6.73 25.21
CA LYS A 57 3.23 6.75 26.24
C LYS A 57 4.58 6.19 25.74
N ASP A 58 4.69 5.93 24.43
CA ASP A 58 5.92 5.40 23.79
C ASP A 58 7.07 6.42 23.75
N PRO A 59 8.34 5.99 23.65
CA PRO A 59 9.48 6.87 23.43
C PRO A 59 9.42 7.60 22.07
N ILE A 60 10.04 8.79 21.99
CA ILE A 60 10.02 9.68 20.82
C ILE A 60 10.52 8.96 19.55
N SER A 61 11.52 8.08 19.69
CA SER A 61 12.09 7.25 18.62
C SER A 61 11.06 6.36 17.91
N LYS A 62 9.95 6.00 18.56
CA LYS A 62 8.84 5.25 17.96
C LYS A 62 7.70 6.15 17.47
N ARG A 63 7.52 7.32 18.10
CA ARG A 63 6.44 8.26 17.73
C ARG A 63 6.71 8.93 16.39
N PHE A 64 7.92 9.44 16.18
CA PHE A 64 8.24 10.21 14.97
C PHE A 64 8.07 9.39 13.69
N PRO A 65 8.63 8.18 13.57
CA PRO A 65 8.47 7.40 12.36
C PRO A 65 7.03 6.90 12.15
N SER A 66 6.30 6.61 13.22
CA SER A 66 4.88 6.27 13.12
C SER A 66 4.04 7.44 12.62
N LYS A 67 4.37 8.68 13.00
CA LYS A 67 3.69 9.88 12.47
C LYS A 67 3.95 10.02 10.98
N ILE A 68 5.19 9.87 10.52
CA ILE A 68 5.54 9.89 9.09
C ILE A 68 4.77 8.80 8.34
N PHE A 69 4.79 7.57 8.84
CA PHE A 69 4.07 6.46 8.22
C PHE A 69 2.57 6.74 8.09
N ASN A 70 1.91 7.19 9.16
CA ASN A 70 0.48 7.50 9.12
C ASN A 70 0.19 8.68 8.20
N TYR A 71 1.07 9.69 8.15
CA TYR A 71 0.93 10.85 7.27
C TYR A 71 1.06 10.47 5.78
N VAL A 72 2.11 9.73 5.42
CA VAL A 72 2.32 9.25 4.05
C VAL A 72 1.16 8.34 3.62
N THR A 73 0.76 7.40 4.49
CA THR A 73 -0.37 6.50 4.21
C THR A 73 -1.66 7.29 3.99
N ARG A 74 -1.95 8.29 4.82
CA ARG A 74 -3.12 9.18 4.67
C ARG A 74 -3.13 9.88 3.31
N ILE A 75 -2.01 10.47 2.89
CA ILE A 75 -1.92 11.17 1.60
C ILE A 75 -2.10 10.20 0.44
N MET A 76 -1.39 9.08 0.45
CA MET A 76 -1.39 8.15 -0.67
C MET A 76 -2.71 7.39 -0.83
N THR A 77 -3.42 7.14 0.27
CA THR A 77 -4.67 6.36 0.26
C THR A 77 -5.92 7.24 0.24
N GLY A 78 -5.80 8.53 0.58
CA GLY A 78 -6.93 9.44 0.73
C GLY A 78 -7.78 9.21 1.99
N VAL A 79 -7.47 8.19 2.80
CA VAL A 79 -8.22 7.85 4.02
C VAL A 79 -7.79 8.76 5.17
N LYS A 80 -8.73 9.61 5.63
CA LYS A 80 -8.48 10.64 6.65
C LYS A 80 -8.55 10.09 8.08
N ILE A 81 -7.65 9.18 8.44
CA ILE A 81 -7.48 8.70 9.83
C ILE A 81 -6.08 9.00 10.36
N HIS A 82 -5.92 9.13 11.68
CA HIS A 82 -4.68 9.47 12.38
C HIS A 82 -3.84 8.24 12.72
N ASP A 83 -4.45 7.07 12.97
CA ASP A 83 -3.71 5.83 13.30
C ASP A 83 -4.22 4.60 12.56
N PHE A 84 -3.50 4.21 11.50
CA PHE A 84 -3.78 2.99 10.73
C PHE A 84 -3.42 1.71 11.51
N ASN A 85 -2.47 1.82 12.45
CA ASN A 85 -1.83 0.69 13.13
C ASN A 85 -2.52 0.27 14.44
N CYS A 86 -3.65 0.88 14.82
CA CYS A 86 -4.37 0.50 16.03
C CYS A 86 -4.90 -0.94 15.92
N GLY A 87 -4.75 -1.76 16.96
CA GLY A 87 -5.28 -3.14 17.00
C GLY A 87 -6.79 -3.16 17.16
N LEU A 88 -7.30 -2.24 17.99
CA LEU A 88 -8.72 -2.07 18.27
C LEU A 88 -9.46 -1.43 17.09
N LYS A 89 -10.29 -2.22 16.41
CA LYS A 89 -11.11 -1.80 15.27
C LYS A 89 -12.43 -2.57 15.25
N ILE A 90 -13.48 -1.93 14.75
CA ILE A 90 -14.77 -2.57 14.48
C ILE A 90 -15.12 -2.49 12.99
N TYR A 91 -15.77 -3.54 12.48
CA TYR A 91 -16.07 -3.74 11.07
C TYR A 91 -17.52 -4.18 10.90
N ARG A 92 -18.18 -3.72 9.83
CA ARG A 92 -19.31 -4.43 9.25
C ARG A 92 -18.84 -5.68 8.53
N LYS A 93 -19.64 -6.74 8.55
CA LYS A 93 -19.40 -7.99 7.82
C LYS A 93 -19.11 -7.79 6.33
N ALA A 94 -19.71 -6.77 5.71
CA ALA A 94 -19.43 -6.43 4.31
C ALA A 94 -17.96 -6.05 4.08
N VAL A 95 -17.33 -5.33 5.01
CA VAL A 95 -15.93 -4.91 4.87
C VAL A 95 -15.01 -6.12 4.86
N ILE A 96 -15.12 -6.99 5.87
CA ILE A 96 -14.21 -8.14 6.02
C ILE A 96 -14.26 -9.11 4.83
N LYS A 97 -15.43 -9.27 4.19
CA LYS A 97 -15.60 -10.15 3.03
C LYS A 97 -14.84 -9.66 1.79
N THR A 98 -14.48 -8.37 1.76
CA THR A 98 -13.74 -7.77 0.64
C THR A 98 -12.24 -7.63 0.91
N LEU A 99 -11.79 -7.92 2.13
CA LEU A 99 -10.41 -7.73 2.53
C LEU A 99 -9.58 -9.00 2.29
N ASP A 100 -8.51 -8.86 1.52
CA ASP A 100 -7.51 -9.90 1.34
C ASP A 100 -6.24 -9.58 2.17
N LEU A 101 -6.08 -10.29 3.29
CA LEU A 101 -5.05 -10.03 4.29
C LEU A 101 -3.93 -11.07 4.28
N TYR A 102 -2.83 -10.75 3.59
CA TYR A 102 -1.56 -11.47 3.66
C TYR A 102 -0.38 -10.53 3.90
N GLY A 103 0.83 -11.05 4.09
CA GLY A 103 2.09 -10.27 4.03
C GLY A 103 2.08 -8.92 4.76
N GLY A 104 1.69 -8.87 6.04
CA GLY A 104 1.72 -7.61 6.80
C GLY A 104 0.56 -6.61 6.54
N ARG A 105 -0.36 -6.92 5.61
CA ARG A 105 -1.50 -6.07 5.22
C ARG A 105 -2.49 -5.68 6.33
N HIS A 106 -2.47 -6.36 7.48
CA HIS A 106 -3.30 -6.00 8.64
C HIS A 106 -3.12 -4.54 9.10
N ARG A 107 -1.97 -3.92 8.79
CA ARG A 107 -1.68 -2.50 9.07
C ARG A 107 -2.44 -1.53 8.17
N TYR A 108 -2.86 -1.98 7.00
CA TYR A 108 -3.47 -1.16 5.94
C TYR A 108 -4.95 -1.46 5.77
N ILE A 109 -5.59 -2.16 6.72
CA ILE A 109 -7.01 -2.48 6.61
C ILE A 109 -7.86 -1.24 6.34
N PRO A 110 -7.69 -0.09 7.04
CA PRO A 110 -8.44 1.11 6.71
C PRO A 110 -8.18 1.62 5.29
N ALA A 111 -6.94 1.53 4.80
CA ALA A 111 -6.60 1.93 3.43
C ALA A 111 -7.26 1.02 2.39
N LEU A 112 -7.24 -0.30 2.62
CA LEU A 112 -7.88 -1.30 1.75
C LEU A 112 -9.41 -1.11 1.72
N ALA A 113 -10.03 -0.91 2.89
CA ALA A 113 -11.45 -0.61 2.97
C ALA A 113 -11.83 0.69 2.23
N GLY A 114 -10.99 1.72 2.34
CA GLY A 114 -11.24 3.01 1.69
C GLY A 114 -11.11 2.93 0.18
N HIS A 115 -10.19 2.10 -0.32
CA HIS A 115 -10.10 1.76 -1.74
C HIS A 115 -11.39 1.11 -2.25
N ASN A 116 -11.97 0.20 -1.46
CA ASN A 116 -13.26 -0.43 -1.74
C ASN A 116 -14.48 0.49 -1.47
N LYS A 117 -14.26 1.80 -1.33
CA LYS A 117 -15.29 2.84 -1.16
C LYS A 117 -16.13 2.74 0.12
N PHE A 118 -15.65 2.00 1.13
CA PHE A 118 -16.30 1.97 2.44
C PHE A 118 -16.11 3.29 3.20
N ARG A 119 -17.10 3.67 3.99
CA ARG A 119 -17.06 4.84 4.87
C ARG A 119 -16.25 4.50 6.12
N ILE A 120 -15.17 5.23 6.34
CA ILE A 120 -14.23 4.97 7.43
C ILE A 120 -14.23 6.15 8.41
N SER A 121 -14.22 5.83 9.70
CA SER A 121 -14.01 6.79 10.76
C SER A 121 -12.96 6.31 11.76
N GLU A 122 -12.67 7.16 12.72
CA GLU A 122 -11.91 6.80 13.90
C GLU A 122 -12.47 7.47 15.15
N ILE A 123 -12.17 6.89 16.31
CA ILE A 123 -12.43 7.51 17.60
C ILE A 123 -11.16 7.52 18.43
N GLN A 124 -11.01 8.52 19.30
CA GLN A 124 -9.97 8.48 20.31
C GLN A 124 -10.28 7.33 21.29
N VAL A 125 -9.28 6.49 21.57
CA VAL A 125 -9.40 5.38 22.52
C VAL A 125 -8.33 5.48 23.60
N ASN A 126 -8.67 5.02 24.80
CA ASN A 126 -7.70 4.85 25.87
C ASN A 126 -6.64 3.79 25.49
N HIS A 127 -5.36 4.11 25.73
CA HIS A 127 -4.25 3.19 25.46
C HIS A 127 -3.41 2.98 26.71
N ARG A 128 -3.30 1.71 27.12
CA ARG A 128 -2.58 1.31 28.33
C ARG A 128 -1.12 0.96 28.02
N PRO A 129 -0.18 1.23 28.95
CA PRO A 129 1.18 0.76 28.81
C PRO A 129 1.20 -0.78 28.80
N ARG A 130 2.12 -1.35 28.03
CA ARG A 130 2.29 -2.80 28.00
C ARG A 130 2.78 -3.32 29.35
N ILE A 131 2.06 -4.29 29.92
CA ILE A 131 2.39 -4.89 31.22
C ILE A 131 3.34 -6.08 31.03
N HIS A 132 3.19 -6.85 29.95
CA HIS A 132 3.97 -8.07 29.69
C HIS A 132 4.56 -8.13 28.27
N GLY A 133 5.81 -8.59 28.16
CA GLY A 133 6.48 -8.91 26.91
C GLY A 133 7.29 -7.79 26.27
N VAL A 134 8.40 -8.17 25.61
CA VAL A 134 9.25 -7.25 24.83
C VAL A 134 8.64 -6.96 23.45
N THR A 135 8.93 -5.78 22.90
CA THR A 135 8.45 -5.38 21.57
C THR A 135 9.09 -6.27 20.51
N LYS A 136 8.32 -7.15 19.85
CA LYS A 136 8.79 -7.98 18.72
C LYS A 136 9.00 -7.20 17.40
N TYR A 137 8.93 -5.88 17.45
CA TYR A 137 8.94 -4.98 16.30
C TYR A 137 10.18 -4.07 16.36
N GLY A 138 11.15 -4.30 15.46
CA GLY A 138 12.40 -3.52 15.35
C GLY A 138 12.33 -2.37 14.33
N GLY A 139 13.45 -1.63 14.16
CA GLY A 139 13.56 -0.47 13.27
C GLY A 139 13.36 -0.76 11.78
N SER A 140 13.61 -2.01 11.34
CA SER A 140 13.33 -2.48 9.97
C SER A 140 11.83 -2.40 9.61
N ARG A 141 10.94 -2.27 10.60
CA ARG A 141 9.49 -2.11 10.40
C ARG A 141 9.13 -0.89 9.54
N LEU A 142 9.93 0.17 9.58
CA LEU A 142 9.68 1.36 8.76
C LEU A 142 9.96 1.12 7.30
N PHE A 143 11.12 0.55 6.99
CA PHE A 143 11.50 0.21 5.62
C PHE A 143 10.54 -0.82 5.04
N HIS A 144 10.26 -1.91 5.76
CA HIS A 144 9.28 -2.89 5.32
C HIS A 144 7.87 -2.28 5.20
N GLY A 145 7.44 -1.45 6.16
CA GLY A 145 6.13 -0.77 6.08
C GLY A 145 6.03 0.24 4.92
N PHE A 146 7.12 0.89 4.53
CA PHE A 146 7.13 1.79 3.39
C PHE A 146 7.02 1.01 2.08
N PHE A 147 7.84 -0.04 1.90
CA PHE A 147 7.74 -0.90 0.72
C PHE A 147 6.42 -1.66 0.67
N ASP A 148 5.90 -2.15 1.80
CA ASP A 148 4.55 -2.76 1.90
C ASP A 148 3.47 -1.79 1.41
N LEU A 149 3.56 -0.50 1.76
CA LEU A 149 2.61 0.51 1.32
C LEU A 149 2.68 0.73 -0.20
N ILE A 150 3.90 0.88 -0.74
CA ILE A 150 4.12 0.98 -2.19
C ILE A 150 3.55 -0.25 -2.89
N SER A 151 3.85 -1.45 -2.39
CA SER A 151 3.34 -2.70 -2.93
C SER A 151 1.82 -2.77 -2.87
N ILE A 152 1.16 -2.32 -1.80
CA ILE A 152 -0.31 -2.33 -1.71
C ILE A 152 -0.93 -1.35 -2.70
N ILE A 153 -0.41 -0.14 -2.80
CA ILE A 153 -0.91 0.86 -3.76
C ILE A 153 -0.68 0.36 -5.18
N PHE A 154 0.51 -0.19 -5.44
CA PHE A 154 0.87 -0.76 -6.72
C PHE A 154 -0.05 -1.92 -7.08
N MET A 155 -0.24 -2.87 -6.17
CA MET A 155 -1.09 -4.04 -6.43
C MET A 155 -2.56 -3.64 -6.58
N ASN A 156 -3.07 -2.70 -5.79
CA ASN A 156 -4.46 -2.28 -5.93
C ASN A 156 -4.72 -1.49 -7.22
N ARG A 157 -3.77 -0.67 -7.67
CA ARG A 157 -3.96 0.21 -8.83
C ARG A 157 -3.51 -0.40 -10.16
N TYR A 158 -2.41 -1.14 -10.16
CA TYR A 158 -1.70 -1.55 -11.38
C TYR A 158 -1.64 -3.05 -11.60
N THR A 159 -2.13 -3.92 -10.70
CA THR A 159 -2.21 -5.37 -11.00
C THR A 159 -3.08 -5.66 -12.22
N GLN A 160 -4.08 -4.82 -12.48
CA GLN A 160 -5.00 -4.99 -13.59
C GLN A 160 -4.47 -4.41 -14.91
N GLN A 161 -3.52 -3.47 -14.84
CA GLN A 161 -2.98 -2.75 -16.00
C GLN A 161 -1.49 -2.39 -15.75
N PRO A 162 -0.60 -3.37 -15.53
CA PRO A 162 0.80 -3.09 -15.21
C PRO A 162 1.53 -2.34 -16.34
N LEU A 163 1.09 -2.51 -17.59
CA LEU A 163 1.63 -1.77 -18.73
C LEU A 163 1.41 -0.25 -18.59
N HIS A 164 0.35 0.22 -17.94
CA HIS A 164 0.14 1.65 -17.77
C HIS A 164 1.20 2.30 -16.89
N LEU A 165 1.73 1.60 -15.88
CA LEU A 165 2.78 2.16 -15.03
C LEU A 165 4.13 2.11 -15.74
N PHE A 166 4.57 0.90 -16.11
CA PHE A 166 5.90 0.73 -16.67
C PHE A 166 5.98 1.30 -18.09
N GLY A 167 4.90 1.22 -18.86
CA GLY A 167 4.80 1.87 -20.17
C GLY A 167 4.83 3.39 -20.08
N PHE A 168 4.27 4.01 -19.02
CA PHE A 168 4.41 5.46 -18.80
C PHE A 168 5.88 5.86 -18.59
N PHE A 169 6.61 5.17 -17.72
CA PHE A 169 8.04 5.41 -17.53
C PHE A 169 8.85 5.09 -18.80
N GLY A 170 8.50 4.01 -19.49
CA GLY A 170 9.11 3.64 -20.76
C GLY A 170 8.95 4.71 -21.83
N LEU A 171 7.73 5.22 -22.01
CA LEU A 171 7.41 6.31 -22.93
C LEU A 171 8.14 7.60 -22.55
N PHE A 172 8.17 7.95 -21.26
CA PHE A 172 8.87 9.14 -20.77
C PHE A 172 10.37 9.06 -21.06
N CYS A 173 11.02 7.95 -20.72
CA CYS A 173 12.44 7.73 -21.02
C CYS A 173 12.70 7.74 -22.54
N GLY A 174 11.83 7.13 -23.34
CA GLY A 174 11.93 7.13 -24.80
C GLY A 174 11.81 8.54 -25.41
N LEU A 175 10.83 9.34 -24.98
CA LEU A 175 10.67 10.72 -25.45
C LEU A 175 11.84 11.62 -25.02
N ALA A 176 12.31 11.46 -23.77
CA ALA A 176 13.48 12.17 -23.29
C ALA A 176 14.74 11.80 -24.09
N SER A 177 14.94 10.51 -24.36
CA SER A 177 16.02 10.02 -25.22
C SER A 177 15.95 10.65 -26.62
N LEU A 178 14.79 10.59 -27.28
CA LEU A 178 14.60 11.18 -28.60
C LEU A 178 14.91 12.67 -28.60
N THR A 179 14.47 13.41 -27.59
CA THR A 179 14.73 14.86 -27.46
C THR A 179 16.23 15.12 -27.35
N VAL A 180 16.93 14.33 -26.55
CA VAL A 180 18.39 14.44 -26.38
C VAL A 180 19.13 14.12 -27.68
N GLU A 181 18.77 13.04 -28.36
CA GLU A 181 19.40 12.64 -29.63
C GLU A 181 19.13 13.66 -30.75
N PHE A 182 17.88 14.11 -30.89
CA PHE A 182 17.53 15.16 -31.86
C PHE A 182 18.26 16.47 -31.58
N TYR A 183 18.45 16.83 -30.32
CA TYR A 183 19.25 18.00 -29.95
C TYR A 183 20.70 17.86 -30.43
N VAL A 184 21.35 16.73 -30.17
CA VAL A 184 22.74 16.47 -30.59
C VAL A 184 22.87 16.46 -32.11
N ILE A 185 21.95 15.81 -32.81
CA ILE A 185 21.90 15.78 -34.29
C ILE A 185 21.69 17.20 -34.85
N GLY A 186 20.79 17.98 -34.25
CA GLY A 186 20.54 19.38 -34.65
C GLY A 186 21.80 20.24 -34.50
N ARG A 187 22.50 20.12 -33.37
CA ARG A 187 23.79 20.82 -33.16
C ARG A 187 24.83 20.44 -34.21
N LYS A 188 24.86 19.18 -34.63
CA LYS A 188 25.76 18.74 -35.70
C LYS A 188 25.42 19.40 -37.05
N ILE A 189 24.15 19.35 -37.45
CA ILE A 189 23.71 19.80 -38.78
C ILE A 189 23.75 21.33 -38.91
N PHE A 190 23.27 22.05 -37.89
CA PHE A 190 23.11 23.51 -37.98
C PHE A 190 24.34 24.29 -37.52
N SER A 191 25.10 23.78 -36.55
CA SER A 191 26.26 24.49 -35.99
C SER A 191 27.60 23.91 -36.46
N GLY A 192 27.60 22.77 -37.15
CA GLY A 192 28.82 22.12 -37.64
C GLY A 192 29.67 21.45 -36.56
N HIS A 193 29.24 21.49 -35.28
CA HIS A 193 29.97 20.96 -34.13
C HIS A 193 30.38 19.49 -34.33
N SER A 194 31.51 19.07 -33.75
CA SER A 194 31.92 17.67 -33.83
C SER A 194 31.11 16.79 -32.87
N PHE A 195 30.79 15.55 -33.26
CA PHE A 195 30.07 14.62 -32.38
C PHE A 195 30.79 14.37 -31.05
N TYR A 196 32.12 14.47 -31.04
CA TYR A 196 32.94 14.30 -29.83
C TYR A 196 32.59 15.30 -28.72
N GLU A 197 32.15 16.52 -29.06
CA GLU A 197 31.76 17.54 -28.08
C GLU A 197 30.47 17.19 -27.33
N HIS A 198 29.67 16.29 -27.88
CA HIS A 198 28.37 15.89 -27.34
C HIS A 198 28.31 14.39 -27.02
N LEU A 199 29.45 13.69 -27.00
CA LEU A 199 29.53 12.24 -26.81
C LEU A 199 28.85 11.77 -25.52
N ALA A 200 29.08 12.46 -24.40
CA ALA A 200 28.45 12.12 -23.12
C ALA A 200 26.92 12.23 -23.18
N LEU A 201 26.41 13.24 -23.87
CA LEU A 201 24.97 13.49 -23.99
C LEU A 201 24.30 12.47 -24.92
N MET A 202 24.97 12.08 -26.01
CA MET A 202 24.56 10.98 -26.88
C MET A 202 24.54 9.63 -26.15
N LEU A 203 25.59 9.30 -25.41
CA LEU A 203 25.62 8.07 -24.59
C LEU A 203 24.49 8.05 -23.56
N PHE A 204 24.22 9.19 -22.92
CA PHE A 204 23.09 9.33 -22.01
C PHE A 204 21.74 9.14 -22.71
N GLY A 205 21.56 9.73 -23.91
CA GLY A 205 20.39 9.54 -24.77
C GLY A 205 20.16 8.07 -25.12
N ALA A 206 21.20 7.38 -25.58
CA ALA A 206 21.16 5.95 -25.89
C ALA A 206 20.84 5.08 -24.66
N MET A 207 21.44 5.39 -23.49
CA MET A 207 21.13 4.67 -22.24
C MET A 207 19.67 4.87 -21.81
N LEU A 208 19.13 6.09 -21.93
CA LEU A 208 17.72 6.37 -21.66
C LEU A 208 16.80 5.61 -22.61
N PHE A 209 17.18 5.46 -23.88
CA PHE A 209 16.41 4.67 -24.85
C PHE A 209 16.31 3.22 -24.41
N ILE A 210 17.44 2.60 -24.08
CA ILE A 210 17.51 1.21 -23.62
C ILE A 210 16.70 1.03 -22.34
N LEU A 211 16.83 1.96 -21.39
CA LEU A 211 16.05 1.94 -20.15
C LEU A 211 14.54 2.05 -20.42
N GLY A 212 14.14 2.89 -21.39
CA GLY A 212 12.75 3.03 -21.81
C GLY A 212 12.19 1.74 -22.41
N LEU A 213 12.95 1.09 -23.29
CA LEU A 213 12.61 -0.22 -23.85
C LEU A 213 12.49 -1.30 -22.78
N TRP A 214 13.38 -1.30 -21.78
CA TRP A 214 13.30 -2.22 -20.64
C TRP A 214 12.03 -2.03 -19.82
N PHE A 215 11.69 -0.81 -19.45
CA PHE A 215 10.45 -0.55 -18.73
C PHE A 215 9.22 -0.98 -19.54
N PHE A 216 9.17 -0.65 -20.83
CA PHE A 216 8.08 -1.06 -21.71
C PHE A 216 7.95 -2.59 -21.80
N SER A 217 9.09 -3.28 -21.94
CA SER A 217 9.14 -4.75 -22.00
C SER A 217 8.67 -5.41 -20.71
N ILE A 218 9.11 -4.91 -19.54
CA ILE A 218 8.65 -5.39 -18.23
C ILE A 218 7.14 -5.17 -18.08
N GLY A 219 6.63 -4.02 -18.53
CA GLY A 219 5.20 -3.71 -18.54
C GLY A 219 4.39 -4.71 -19.37
N LEU A 220 4.84 -5.03 -20.58
CA LEU A 220 4.19 -6.01 -21.45
C LEU A 220 4.22 -7.42 -20.86
N ILE A 221 5.38 -7.86 -20.36
CA ILE A 221 5.51 -9.17 -19.73
C ILE A 221 4.58 -9.28 -18.51
N ALA A 222 4.53 -8.25 -17.67
CA ALA A 222 3.64 -8.21 -16.52
C ALA A 222 2.16 -8.28 -16.95
N GLU A 223 1.76 -7.55 -17.99
CA GLU A 223 0.40 -7.57 -18.55
C GLU A 223 0.02 -8.96 -19.09
N MET A 224 0.96 -9.65 -19.75
CA MET A 224 0.75 -11.02 -20.22
C MET A 224 0.55 -12.00 -19.07
N ILE A 225 1.34 -11.86 -17.99
CA ILE A 225 1.23 -12.71 -16.80
C ILE A 225 -0.12 -12.48 -16.11
N THR A 226 -0.55 -11.23 -15.94
CA THR A 226 -1.81 -10.91 -15.26
C THR A 226 -3.02 -11.38 -16.07
N ARG A 227 -3.03 -11.18 -17.39
CA ARG A 227 -4.08 -11.73 -18.28
C ARG A 227 -4.16 -13.24 -18.23
N GLY A 228 -3.01 -13.94 -18.28
CA GLY A 228 -2.97 -15.40 -18.18
C GLY A 228 -3.49 -15.93 -16.85
N ALA A 229 -3.28 -15.20 -15.74
CA ALA A 229 -3.83 -15.55 -14.43
C ALA A 229 -5.36 -15.34 -14.36
N GLN A 230 -5.87 -14.25 -14.95
CA GLN A 230 -7.31 -13.95 -14.99
C GLN A 230 -8.10 -14.96 -15.85
N GLU A 231 -7.56 -15.37 -17.00
CA GLU A 231 -8.18 -16.39 -17.84
C GLU A 231 -8.34 -17.73 -17.10
N LYS A 232 -7.34 -18.11 -16.30
CA LYS A 232 -7.42 -19.31 -15.44
C LYS A 232 -8.48 -19.17 -14.35
N GLU A 233 -8.54 -18.03 -13.66
CA GLU A 233 -9.55 -17.80 -12.61
C GLU A 233 -10.98 -17.79 -13.16
N SER A 234 -11.19 -17.19 -14.34
CA SER A 234 -12.49 -17.16 -15.01
C SER A 234 -12.95 -18.57 -15.42
N ARG A 235 -12.04 -19.39 -15.97
CA ARG A 235 -12.34 -20.79 -16.30
C ARG A 235 -12.74 -21.62 -15.08
N VAL A 236 -12.05 -21.47 -13.96
CA VAL A 236 -12.38 -22.20 -12.72
C VAL A 236 -13.75 -21.80 -12.19
N LYS A 237 -14.11 -20.51 -12.22
CA LYS A 237 -15.45 -20.03 -11.82
C LYS A 237 -16.58 -20.47 -12.75
N GLN A 238 -16.30 -20.90 -13.99
CA GLN A 238 -17.30 -21.46 -14.90
C GLN A 238 -17.51 -22.97 -14.69
N ILE A 239 -16.53 -23.67 -14.11
CA ILE A 239 -16.58 -25.12 -13.87
C ILE A 239 -17.23 -25.44 -12.51
N ILE A 240 -17.15 -24.52 -11.55
CA ILE A 240 -17.80 -24.61 -10.22
C ILE A 240 -19.19 -23.98 -10.30
#